data_AF-A0A849Q014-F1
#
_entry.id   AF-A0A849Q014-F1
#
_cell.length_a   1.000
_cell.length_b   1.000
_cell.length_c   1.000
_cell.angle_alpha   90.00
_cell.angle_beta   90.00
_cell.angle_gamma   90.00
#
_symmetry.space_group_name_H-M   'P 1'
#
loop_
_entity.id
_entity.type
_entity.pdbx_description
1 polymer ?
#
loop_
_entity_poly.entity_id
_entity_poly.type
_entity_poly.pdbx_seq_one_letter_code
_entity_poly.pdbx_strand_id
1 'polypeptide(L)'
;MNKILKIIGILLLLFIALGCIAGEDTDDTADMNDGEIQGSEVADEQAALAAEKEKSSPETETETETPTSNAIQEGTYKVGSDIKPGLYKVIVKDSYVDMAYIDRSKDASMEFDSIIANGIISNSGYVRIKESDAYVK
;
A
#
# COMPACT_ATOMS: atom_id res chain seq x y z
N MET A 1 -18.68 -28.54 -12.12
CA MET A 1 -18.50 -27.09 -11.84
C MET A 1 -18.73 -26.20 -13.07
N ASN A 2 -19.24 -26.76 -14.17
CA ASN A 2 -19.19 -26.17 -15.51
C ASN A 2 -20.53 -25.50 -15.88
N LYS A 3 -21.56 -25.67 -15.04
CA LYS A 3 -22.91 -25.13 -15.24
C LYS A 3 -23.04 -23.71 -14.64
N ILE A 4 -22.39 -23.47 -13.49
CA ILE A 4 -22.36 -22.16 -12.81
C ILE A 4 -21.50 -21.16 -13.58
N LEU A 5 -20.35 -21.58 -14.12
CA LEU A 5 -19.48 -20.73 -14.94
C LEU A 5 -20.15 -20.26 -16.25
N LYS A 6 -21.05 -21.07 -16.83
CA LYS A 6 -21.84 -20.69 -18.01
C LYS A 6 -22.92 -19.65 -17.71
N ILE A 7 -23.55 -19.73 -16.52
CA ILE A 7 -24.59 -18.80 -16.10
C ILE A 7 -23.99 -17.41 -15.83
N ILE A 8 -22.83 -17.35 -15.19
CA ILE A 8 -22.11 -16.08 -14.92
C ILE A 8 -21.61 -15.45 -16.23
N GLY A 9 -21.08 -16.25 -17.16
CA GLY A 9 -20.60 -15.76 -18.46
C GLY A 9 -21.71 -15.19 -19.36
N ILE A 10 -22.93 -15.76 -19.31
CA ILE A 10 -24.09 -15.26 -20.07
C ILE A 10 -24.63 -13.95 -19.47
N LEU A 11 -24.60 -13.81 -18.14
CA LEU A 11 -25.05 -12.59 -17.47
C LEU A 11 -24.12 -11.40 -17.76
N LEU A 12 -22.80 -11.62 -17.81
CA LEU A 12 -21.81 -10.58 -18.08
C LEU A 12 -21.89 -10.04 -19.52
N LEU A 13 -22.23 -10.89 -20.49
CA LEU A 13 -22.40 -10.50 -21.90
C LEU A 13 -23.66 -9.67 -22.17
N LEU A 14 -24.69 -9.77 -21.31
CA LEU A 14 -25.94 -9.01 -21.44
C LEU A 14 -25.84 -7.56 -20.95
N PHE A 15 -24.86 -7.22 -20.10
CA PHE A 15 -24.66 -5.86 -19.59
C PHE A 15 -23.87 -4.93 -20.52
N ILE A 16 -23.17 -5.46 -21.52
CA ILE A 16 -22.33 -4.66 -22.45
C ILE A 16 -23.16 -3.99 -23.56
N ALA A 17 -24.43 -4.37 -23.74
CA ALA A 17 -25.26 -3.92 -24.87
C ALA A 17 -26.20 -2.71 -24.59
N LEU A 18 -26.14 -2.06 -23.43
CA LEU A 18 -27.07 -0.96 -23.08
C LEU A 18 -26.42 0.34 -22.58
N GLY A 19 -25.21 0.65 -23.06
CA GLY A 19 -24.46 1.84 -22.64
C GLY A 19 -24.08 2.81 -23.76
N CYS A 20 -24.95 3.05 -24.74
CA CYS A 20 -24.76 4.14 -25.71
C CYS A 20 -26.01 5.05 -25.72
N ILE A 21 -25.93 6.21 -25.08
CA ILE A 21 -26.69 7.39 -25.50
C ILE A 21 -25.70 8.56 -25.53
N ALA A 22 -25.39 8.99 -26.74
CA ALA A 22 -24.68 10.21 -27.06
C ALA A 22 -25.56 11.43 -26.71
N GLY A 23 -24.93 12.48 -26.18
CA GLY A 23 -25.47 13.83 -26.10
C GLY A 23 -24.40 14.80 -26.58
N GLU A 24 -24.78 15.64 -27.54
CA GLU A 24 -23.97 16.50 -28.40
C GLU A 24 -24.11 17.97 -27.98
N ASP A 25 -23.00 18.70 -28.09
CA ASP A 25 -22.74 20.15 -28.22
C ASP A 25 -23.22 21.18 -27.18
N THR A 26 -22.28 22.01 -26.70
CA THR A 26 -22.08 23.38 -27.24
C THR A 26 -20.83 24.06 -26.67
N ASP A 27 -20.22 24.86 -27.55
CA ASP A 27 -19.08 25.77 -27.35
C ASP A 27 -19.21 26.69 -26.13
N ASP A 28 -18.07 27.01 -25.52
CA ASP A 28 -17.73 28.41 -25.28
C ASP A 28 -16.20 28.58 -25.14
N THR A 29 -15.65 29.31 -26.10
CA THR A 29 -14.31 29.89 -26.06
C THR A 29 -14.28 31.07 -25.09
N ALA A 30 -13.36 31.07 -24.12
CA ALA A 30 -12.88 32.29 -23.48
C ALA A 30 -11.36 32.22 -23.31
N ASP A 31 -10.77 33.21 -23.96
CA ASP A 31 -9.38 33.60 -24.15
C ASP A 31 -8.56 33.85 -22.86
N MET A 32 -7.24 33.92 -23.10
CA MET A 32 -6.15 34.57 -22.37
C MET A 32 -5.22 33.63 -21.60
N ASN A 33 -3.90 33.78 -21.63
CA ASN A 33 -2.92 34.47 -22.48
C ASN A 33 -1.57 34.10 -21.81
N ASP A 34 -0.54 33.99 -22.64
CA ASP A 34 0.90 33.91 -22.41
C ASP A 34 1.50 33.33 -21.12
N GLY A 35 2.51 32.50 -21.36
CA GLY A 35 3.36 31.86 -20.36
C GLY A 35 4.38 31.00 -21.07
N GLU A 36 5.13 31.63 -21.99
CA GLU A 36 6.26 31.05 -22.70
C GLU A 36 7.34 30.57 -21.70
N ILE A 37 7.61 29.27 -21.66
CA ILE A 37 8.94 28.76 -21.28
C ILE A 37 9.28 27.62 -22.25
N GLN A 38 10.08 27.98 -23.28
CA GLN A 38 10.95 27.02 -23.94
C GLN A 38 12.12 26.69 -23.00
N GLY A 39 12.45 25.42 -22.84
CA GLY A 39 13.57 25.05 -21.97
C GLY A 39 13.87 23.57 -21.85
N SER A 40 14.32 22.98 -22.96
CA SER A 40 15.27 21.86 -23.02
C SER A 40 14.81 20.46 -22.59
N GLU A 41 14.86 19.58 -23.57
CA GLU A 41 14.83 18.12 -23.46
C GLU A 41 16.19 17.57 -22.99
N VAL A 42 16.18 16.27 -22.67
CA VAL A 42 17.26 15.27 -22.47
C VAL A 42 18.09 15.33 -21.18
N ALA A 43 17.92 14.32 -20.32
CA ALA A 43 18.72 13.09 -20.38
C ALA A 43 18.35 12.15 -19.20
N ASP A 44 18.20 10.86 -19.54
CA ASP A 44 18.43 9.71 -18.66
C ASP A 44 19.58 9.96 -17.68
N GLU A 45 19.45 9.51 -16.42
CA GLU A 45 20.32 8.42 -15.96
C GLU A 45 19.83 7.81 -14.63
N GLN A 46 19.65 6.52 -14.69
CA GLN A 46 19.42 5.60 -13.60
C GLN A 46 20.77 5.20 -12.98
N ALA A 47 20.79 5.05 -11.66
CA ALA A 47 21.79 4.32 -10.87
C ALA A 47 23.18 4.94 -10.68
N ALA A 48 23.50 5.25 -9.42
CA ALA A 48 24.82 5.00 -8.88
C ALA A 48 24.71 4.48 -7.44
N LEU A 49 24.95 3.17 -7.29
CA LEU A 49 25.50 2.62 -6.06
C LEU A 49 26.88 3.25 -5.84
N ALA A 50 27.14 3.73 -4.63
CA ALA A 50 28.49 3.76 -4.09
C ALA A 50 28.43 3.47 -2.60
N ALA A 51 29.05 2.36 -2.24
CA ALA A 51 29.32 1.95 -0.88
C ALA A 51 30.24 2.96 -0.20
N GLU A 52 29.93 3.29 1.06
CA GLU A 52 30.95 3.75 1.99
C GLU A 52 30.87 2.91 3.26
N LYS A 53 32.02 2.31 3.58
CA LYS A 53 32.24 1.30 4.60
C LYS A 53 32.69 1.98 5.89
N GLU A 54 32.13 1.49 6.99
CA GLU A 54 32.60 1.53 8.38
C GLU A 54 32.68 2.87 9.12
N LYS A 55 31.75 3.03 10.09
CA LYS A 55 32.16 3.36 11.46
C LYS A 55 31.23 2.73 12.50
N SER A 56 31.88 2.09 13.46
CA SER A 56 31.39 1.33 14.61
C SER A 56 30.52 2.13 15.60
N SER A 57 29.65 1.38 16.31
CA SER A 57 29.14 1.57 17.70
C SER A 57 27.64 1.93 17.85
N PRO A 58 26.90 1.47 18.89
CA PRO A 58 27.13 0.38 19.85
C PRO A 58 26.08 -0.76 19.74
N GLU A 59 26.44 -1.94 20.27
CA GLU A 59 25.49 -3.02 20.55
C GLU A 59 24.50 -2.55 21.63
N THR A 60 23.27 -2.21 21.23
CA THR A 60 22.13 -2.25 22.15
C THR A 60 21.76 -3.72 22.31
N GLU A 61 22.04 -4.25 23.50
CA GLU A 61 21.49 -5.50 23.99
C GLU A 61 19.97 -5.46 23.81
N THR A 62 19.49 -6.12 22.77
CA THR A 62 18.06 -6.35 22.58
C THR A 62 17.69 -7.47 23.53
N GLU A 63 17.18 -7.09 24.69
CA GLU A 63 16.48 -7.98 25.61
C GLU A 63 15.43 -8.74 24.80
N THR A 64 15.70 -10.03 24.58
CA THR A 64 14.75 -10.94 23.94
C THR A 64 13.65 -11.22 24.96
N GLU A 65 12.71 -10.28 25.08
CA GLU A 65 11.39 -10.64 25.56
C GLU A 65 10.83 -11.61 24.52
N THR A 66 10.75 -12.89 24.84
CA THR A 66 9.95 -13.84 24.06
C THR A 66 8.48 -13.54 24.39
N PRO A 67 7.70 -12.87 23.52
CA PRO A 67 6.29 -12.72 23.78
C PRO A 67 5.64 -14.09 23.71
N THR A 68 5.09 -14.55 24.84
CA THR A 68 4.15 -15.66 24.91
C THR A 68 2.91 -15.25 24.12
N SER A 69 2.88 -15.51 22.81
CA SER A 69 1.92 -14.84 21.92
C SER A 69 0.96 -15.84 21.28
N ASN A 70 -0.32 -15.72 21.64
CA ASN A 70 -1.39 -16.02 20.70
C ASN A 70 -1.20 -15.10 19.49
N ALA A 71 -1.20 -15.66 18.28
CA ALA A 71 -1.00 -14.88 17.06
C ALA A 71 -1.97 -13.69 17.00
N ILE A 72 -1.43 -12.50 16.76
CA ILE A 72 -2.23 -11.29 16.46
C ILE A 72 -2.97 -11.56 15.15
N GLN A 73 -4.28 -11.35 15.14
CA GLN A 73 -5.11 -11.54 13.95
C GLN A 73 -5.07 -10.29 13.07
N GLU A 74 -5.72 -10.34 11.92
CA GLU A 74 -5.92 -9.14 11.11
C GLU A 74 -6.76 -8.10 11.86
N GLY A 75 -6.44 -6.81 11.67
CA GLY A 75 -7.14 -5.71 12.31
C GLY A 75 -6.31 -4.45 12.39
N THR A 76 -6.90 -3.39 12.93
CA THR A 76 -6.19 -2.13 13.20
C THR A 76 -5.80 -2.07 14.65
N TYR A 77 -4.53 -1.80 14.92
CA TYR A 77 -3.93 -1.83 16.26
C TYR A 77 -3.25 -0.51 16.58
N LYS A 78 -3.54 0.05 17.76
CA LYS A 78 -2.82 1.21 18.28
C LYS A 78 -1.46 0.79 18.81
N VAL A 79 -0.40 1.39 18.28
CA VAL A 79 0.97 1.09 18.67
C VAL A 79 1.25 1.60 20.09
N GLY A 80 1.92 0.79 20.90
CA GLY A 80 2.19 1.04 22.32
C GLY A 80 1.03 0.71 23.26
N SER A 81 -0.15 0.37 22.74
CA SER A 81 -1.31 -0.10 23.51
C SER A 81 -1.68 -1.53 23.12
N ASP A 82 -2.13 -1.70 21.88
CA ASP A 82 -2.68 -2.97 21.39
C ASP A 82 -1.58 -3.85 20.78
N ILE A 83 -0.52 -3.21 20.27
CA ILE A 83 0.66 -3.87 19.71
C ILE A 83 1.93 -3.10 20.12
N LYS A 84 2.95 -3.81 20.60
CA LYS A 84 4.25 -3.19 20.93
C LYS A 84 5.02 -2.87 19.63
N PRO A 85 5.89 -1.84 19.61
CA PRO A 85 6.89 -1.68 18.57
C PRO A 85 7.79 -2.93 18.46
N GLY A 86 8.22 -3.28 17.25
CA GLY A 86 9.02 -4.49 17.04
C GLY A 86 9.02 -5.01 15.61
N LEU A 87 9.68 -6.16 15.43
CA LEU A 87 9.69 -6.89 14.16
C LEU A 87 8.71 -8.06 14.24
N TYR A 88 7.69 -8.04 13.37
CA TYR A 88 6.62 -9.02 13.35
C TYR A 88 6.71 -9.88 12.10
N LYS A 89 6.51 -11.19 12.27
CA LYS A 89 6.29 -12.10 11.14
C LYS A 89 4.81 -12.05 10.76
N VAL A 90 4.54 -11.69 9.51
CA VAL A 90 3.21 -11.73 8.91
C VAL A 90 3.04 -13.06 8.19
N ILE A 91 1.95 -13.76 8.48
CA ILE A 91 1.58 -15.01 7.82
C ILE A 91 0.22 -14.80 7.18
N VAL A 92 0.16 -14.87 5.86
CA VAL A 92 -1.11 -14.75 5.12
C VAL A 92 -1.80 -16.11 5.19
N LYS A 93 -3.02 -16.10 5.73
CA LYS A 93 -3.92 -17.26 5.76
C LYS A 93 -5.25 -16.84 5.17
N ASP A 94 -5.94 -17.79 4.53
CA ASP A 94 -7.34 -17.62 4.11
C ASP A 94 -7.58 -16.44 3.13
N SER A 95 -6.60 -16.10 2.30
CA SER A 95 -6.69 -15.08 1.24
C SER A 95 -6.84 -15.73 -0.13
N TYR A 96 -7.75 -15.25 -0.98
CA TYR A 96 -7.93 -15.78 -2.35
C TYR A 96 -6.71 -15.53 -3.25
N VAL A 97 -5.90 -14.52 -2.91
CA VAL A 97 -4.75 -14.08 -3.70
C VAL A 97 -3.41 -14.30 -2.98
N ASP A 98 -3.40 -14.94 -1.80
CA ASP A 98 -2.21 -15.13 -0.96
C ASP A 98 -1.43 -13.83 -0.67
N MET A 99 -2.14 -12.72 -0.57
CA MET A 99 -1.59 -11.39 -0.27
C MET A 99 -2.27 -10.75 0.93
N ALA A 100 -1.50 -9.98 1.71
CA ALA A 100 -1.97 -9.08 2.75
C ALA A 100 -1.44 -7.67 2.49
N TYR A 101 -2.31 -6.68 2.61
CA TYR A 101 -1.89 -5.28 2.67
C TYR A 101 -1.58 -4.91 4.12
N ILE A 102 -0.51 -4.17 4.34
CA ILE A 102 -0.14 -3.63 5.64
C ILE A 102 0.16 -2.14 5.51
N ASP A 103 -0.35 -1.33 6.44
CA ASP A 103 0.03 0.07 6.55
C ASP A 103 0.39 0.46 7.98
N ARG A 104 1.32 1.41 8.08
CA ARG A 104 1.72 2.09 9.31
C ARG A 104 1.30 3.54 9.17
N SER A 105 0.56 4.04 10.16
CA SER A 105 -0.12 5.33 10.07
C SER A 105 0.17 6.22 11.28
N LYS A 106 0.17 7.54 11.06
CA LYS A 106 0.47 8.57 12.09
C LYS A 106 -0.73 8.92 12.97
N ASP A 107 -1.93 8.49 12.60
CA ASP A 107 -3.18 8.67 13.35
C ASP A 107 -4.23 7.61 12.96
N ALA A 108 -5.42 7.70 13.56
CA ALA A 108 -6.52 6.74 13.40
C ALA A 108 -7.47 7.05 12.22
N SER A 109 -7.19 8.06 11.41
CA SER A 109 -8.14 8.54 10.39
C SER A 109 -8.36 7.55 9.24
N MET A 110 -7.39 6.65 8.99
CA MET A 110 -7.35 5.76 7.83
C MET A 110 -7.32 6.48 6.48
N GLU A 111 -6.99 7.77 6.47
CA GLU A 111 -6.84 8.57 5.27
C GLU A 111 -5.47 8.36 4.63
N PHE A 112 -5.38 8.58 3.32
CA PHE A 112 -4.13 8.40 2.58
C PHE A 112 -2.99 9.28 3.11
N ASP A 113 -3.29 10.52 3.50
CA ASP A 113 -2.32 11.47 4.04
C ASP A 113 -1.76 11.06 5.41
N SER A 114 -2.36 10.06 6.06
CA SER A 114 -1.96 9.57 7.38
C SER A 114 -0.99 8.40 7.29
N ILE A 115 -0.82 7.80 6.11
CA ILE A 115 0.05 6.66 5.88
C ILE A 115 1.52 7.10 5.91
N ILE A 116 2.29 6.53 6.82
CA ILE A 116 3.75 6.71 6.93
C ILE A 116 4.46 5.75 5.96
N ALA A 117 4.01 4.50 5.91
CA ALA A 117 4.53 3.47 5.02
C ALA A 117 3.47 2.40 4.81
N ASN A 118 3.42 1.81 3.62
CA ASN A 118 2.56 0.68 3.31
C ASN A 118 3.29 -0.35 2.45
N GLY A 119 2.68 -1.53 2.29
CA GLY A 119 3.16 -2.56 1.39
C GLY A 119 2.21 -3.73 1.26
N ILE A 120 2.48 -4.59 0.28
CA ILE A 120 1.79 -5.87 0.10
C ILE A 120 2.78 -7.00 0.42
N ILE A 121 2.34 -7.94 1.24
CA ILE A 121 3.10 -9.14 1.61
C ILE A 121 2.45 -10.35 0.95
N SER A 122 3.22 -11.09 0.17
CA SER A 122 2.78 -12.35 -0.45
C SER A 122 3.23 -13.55 0.40
N ASN A 123 2.32 -14.49 0.66
CA ASN A 123 2.48 -15.70 1.49
C ASN A 123 2.89 -15.43 2.95
N SER A 124 4.09 -14.90 3.17
CA SER A 124 4.59 -14.49 4.48
C SER A 124 5.70 -13.47 4.33
N GLY A 125 5.87 -12.64 5.35
CA GLY A 125 6.89 -11.59 5.35
C GLY A 125 7.16 -11.05 6.73
N TYR A 126 7.87 -9.93 6.79
CA TYR A 126 8.14 -9.24 8.03
C TYR A 126 7.78 -7.77 7.93
N VAL A 127 7.24 -7.22 9.01
CA VAL A 127 6.94 -5.80 9.15
C VAL A 127 7.63 -5.28 10.40
N ARG A 128 8.34 -4.17 10.27
CA ARG A 128 8.87 -3.43 11.40
C ARG A 128 7.89 -2.33 11.78
N ILE A 129 7.31 -2.45 12.97
CA ILE A 129 6.54 -1.41 13.63
C ILE A 129 7.52 -0.58 14.46
N LYS A 130 7.55 0.73 14.22
CA LYS A 130 8.41 1.68 14.94
C LYS A 130 7.63 2.32 16.08
N GLU A 131 8.35 2.82 17.07
CA GLU A 131 7.78 3.61 18.18
C GLU A 131 7.06 4.87 17.69
N SER A 132 7.47 5.43 16.55
CA SER A 132 6.87 6.64 15.97
C SER A 132 5.54 6.40 15.26
N ASP A 133 5.13 5.14 15.07
CA ASP A 133 3.83 4.84 14.46
C ASP A 133 2.73 5.00 15.49
N ALA A 134 1.58 5.53 15.08
CA ALA A 134 0.41 5.58 15.96
C ALA A 134 -0.45 4.32 15.79
N TYR A 135 -0.59 3.83 14.55
CA TYR A 135 -1.42 2.69 14.19
C TYR A 135 -0.74 1.79 13.15
N VAL A 136 -1.07 0.50 13.19
CA VAL A 136 -0.80 -0.48 12.13
C VAL A 136 -2.10 -1.18 11.74
N LYS A 137 -2.24 -1.51 10.47
CA LYS A 137 -3.37 -2.25 9.90
C LYS A 137 -2.85 -3.32 8.96
#